data_AF-I9K9S1-F1
#
_entry.id   AF-I9K9S1-F1
#
_cell.length_a   1.000
_cell.length_b   1.000
_cell.length_c   1.000
_cell.angle_alpha   90.00
_cell.angle_beta   90.00
_cell.angle_gamma   90.00
#
_symmetry.space_group_name_H-M   'P 1'
#
loop_
_entity.id
_entity.type
_entity.pdbx_description
1 polymer ?
#
loop_
_entity_poly.entity_id
_entity_poly.type
_entity_poly.pdbx_seq_one_letter_code
_entity_poly.pdbx_strand_id
1 'polypeptide(L)'
;MRFVVDEEALACAGVADWSAAEEELAQLADLLSKVRSERETIGILSGWAAGAFVFGQNIASVLASSSQIDRDLRNRLLQLLDKCADWDEDPAVSVDGEAVIDGLTVYGLGIARAAQLVATGRNVAVLTMPWRRLAGFRQVTTTDGRVEMSFLDEDRDVRLFYRSLIRFEAVHEETFFELAGRAFPGLCFADGLSFRRFDGGYAVRDRVVEHLAALDDGFPETFVAEKGSSARISARLGIEVSIEGKTRGSPTLMRQRDASFLGYVFRCEWHTKLERHRNRIHFFPGDERTGGRILIGLFVRHLST
;
A
#
# COMPACT_ATOMS: atom_id res chain seq x y z
N MET A 1 5.82 -9.37 -11.38
CA MET A 1 6.02 -9.68 -9.96
C MET A 1 6.26 -8.39 -9.22
N ARG A 2 5.41 -8.06 -8.23
CA ARG A 2 5.53 -6.84 -7.40
C ARG A 2 5.90 -7.14 -5.94
N PHE A 3 5.83 -8.41 -5.56
CA PHE A 3 6.09 -8.87 -4.19
C PHE A 3 7.02 -10.08 -4.25
N VAL A 4 7.93 -10.19 -3.28
CA VAL A 4 8.81 -11.35 -3.08
C VAL A 4 8.76 -11.73 -1.60
N VAL A 5 8.77 -13.02 -1.28
CA VAL A 5 8.81 -13.49 0.11
C VAL A 5 10.25 -13.43 0.65
N ASP A 6 10.46 -12.96 1.88
CA ASP A 6 11.71 -13.19 2.62
C ASP A 6 11.68 -14.63 3.16
N GLU A 7 12.28 -15.58 2.43
CA GLU A 7 12.27 -16.98 2.83
C GLU A 7 13.04 -17.22 4.15
N GLU A 8 14.05 -16.41 4.45
CA GLU A 8 14.80 -16.51 5.70
C GLU A 8 13.90 -16.16 6.91
N ALA A 9 12.92 -15.27 6.72
CA ALA A 9 11.95 -14.93 7.76
C ALA A 9 11.03 -16.11 8.11
N LEU A 10 10.79 -17.04 7.17
CA LEU A 10 9.97 -18.24 7.37
C LEU A 10 10.68 -19.35 8.14
N ALA A 11 12.02 -19.32 8.21
CA ALA A 11 12.78 -20.34 8.90
C ALA A 11 12.58 -20.31 10.42
N CYS A 12 11.99 -19.24 10.99
CA CYS A 12 11.73 -19.08 12.43
C CYS A 12 12.96 -19.41 13.31
N ALA A 13 14.16 -19.17 12.78
CA ALA A 13 15.38 -19.54 13.44
C ALA A 13 15.60 -18.71 14.71
N GLY A 14 15.83 -19.38 15.84
CA GLY A 14 16.04 -18.70 17.12
C GLY A 14 14.76 -18.19 17.78
N VAL A 15 13.57 -18.60 17.32
CA VAL A 15 12.30 -18.32 18.00
C VAL A 15 12.32 -18.93 19.40
N ALA A 16 12.29 -18.06 20.42
CA ALA A 16 12.17 -18.45 21.82
C ALA A 16 10.70 -18.54 22.28
N ASP A 17 9.81 -17.77 21.65
CA ASP A 17 8.38 -17.71 21.95
C ASP A 17 7.58 -18.10 20.71
N TRP A 18 7.07 -19.34 20.72
CA TRP A 18 6.29 -19.89 19.61
C TRP A 18 4.89 -19.30 19.49
N SER A 19 4.32 -18.77 20.58
CA SER A 19 3.01 -18.12 20.51
C SER A 19 3.11 -16.83 19.68
N ALA A 20 4.14 -16.02 19.95
CA ALA A 20 4.41 -14.81 19.16
C ALA A 20 4.73 -15.16 17.71
N ALA A 21 5.57 -16.18 17.46
CA ALA A 21 5.88 -16.60 16.10
C ALA A 21 4.64 -17.11 15.33
N GLU A 22 3.71 -17.78 16.00
CA GLU A 22 2.45 -18.22 15.40
C GLU A 22 1.56 -17.04 14.99
N GLU A 23 1.44 -16.02 15.84
CA GLU A 23 0.71 -14.78 15.50
C GLU A 23 1.31 -14.08 14.28
N GLU A 24 2.64 -13.99 14.23
CA GLU A 24 3.35 -13.40 13.09
C GLU A 24 3.18 -14.22 11.80
N LEU A 25 3.14 -15.56 11.91
CA LEU A 25 2.88 -16.45 10.77
C LEU A 25 1.45 -16.27 10.26
N ALA A 26 0.48 -16.09 11.16
CA ALA A 26 -0.90 -15.77 10.80
C ALA A 26 -0.97 -14.41 10.08
N GLN A 27 -0.24 -13.41 10.56
CA GLN A 27 -0.17 -12.10 9.92
C GLN A 27 0.43 -12.17 8.50
N LEU A 28 1.50 -12.94 8.30
CA LEU A 28 2.03 -13.19 6.96
C LEU A 28 1.03 -13.92 6.06
N ALA A 29 0.30 -14.91 6.59
CA ALA A 29 -0.75 -15.60 5.84
C ALA A 29 -1.86 -14.64 5.39
N ASP A 30 -2.26 -13.70 6.24
CA ASP A 30 -3.24 -12.66 5.92
C ASP A 30 -2.71 -11.70 4.85
N LEU A 31 -1.46 -11.27 4.93
CA LEU A 31 -0.81 -10.45 3.90
C LEU A 31 -0.74 -11.15 2.55
N LEU A 32 -0.26 -12.40 2.53
CA LEU A 32 -0.23 -13.23 1.32
C LEU A 32 -1.62 -13.36 0.71
N SER A 33 -2.64 -13.61 1.54
CA SER A 33 -4.03 -13.72 1.09
C SER A 33 -4.53 -12.41 0.49
N LYS A 34 -4.25 -11.28 1.14
CA LYS A 34 -4.67 -9.95 0.69
C LYS A 34 -4.03 -9.58 -0.65
N VAL A 35 -2.70 -9.62 -0.73
CA VAL A 35 -1.96 -9.28 -1.95
C VAL A 35 -2.46 -10.12 -3.14
N ARG A 36 -2.75 -11.40 -2.92
CA ARG A 36 -3.29 -12.27 -3.97
C ARG A 36 -4.73 -11.98 -4.35
N SER A 37 -5.57 -11.54 -3.40
CA SER A 37 -6.94 -11.12 -3.71
C SER A 37 -6.98 -9.95 -4.69
N GLU A 38 -5.90 -9.15 -4.71
CA GLU A 38 -5.70 -8.05 -5.64
C GLU A 38 -5.11 -8.50 -6.99
N ARG A 39 -4.97 -9.81 -7.21
CA ARG A 39 -4.41 -10.48 -8.40
C ARG A 39 -2.94 -10.19 -8.65
N GLU A 40 -2.19 -9.89 -7.60
CA GLU A 40 -0.75 -9.68 -7.71
C GLU A 40 0.03 -10.99 -7.76
N THR A 41 1.14 -10.97 -8.51
CA THR A 41 2.09 -12.07 -8.53
C THR A 41 3.12 -11.87 -7.42
N ILE A 42 3.21 -12.87 -6.55
CA ILE A 42 4.17 -12.98 -5.46
C ILE A 42 5.24 -13.99 -5.87
N GLY A 43 6.51 -13.61 -5.75
CA GLY A 43 7.65 -14.46 -5.98
C GLY A 43 8.11 -15.21 -4.74
N ILE A 44 8.58 -16.43 -4.92
CA ILE A 44 9.35 -17.17 -3.93
C ILE A 44 10.48 -17.94 -4.63
N LEU A 45 11.56 -18.26 -3.91
CA LEU A 45 12.67 -19.06 -4.42
C LEU A 45 12.18 -20.49 -4.75
N SER A 46 12.57 -21.03 -5.90
CA SER A 46 12.27 -22.43 -6.23
C SER A 46 12.86 -23.37 -5.18
N GLY A 47 12.12 -24.42 -4.84
CA GLY A 47 12.56 -25.35 -3.81
C GLY A 47 12.70 -24.74 -2.40
N TRP A 48 12.09 -23.58 -2.13
CA TRP A 48 12.04 -22.94 -0.80
C TRP A 48 11.69 -23.91 0.33
N ALA A 49 10.82 -24.87 0.05
CA ALA A 49 10.40 -25.88 1.01
C ALA A 49 11.53 -26.85 1.39
N ALA A 50 12.49 -27.12 0.49
CA ALA A 50 13.57 -28.10 0.65
C ALA A 50 14.91 -27.47 1.08
N GLY A 51 15.11 -26.17 0.81
CA GLY A 51 16.36 -25.46 1.05
C GLY A 51 16.82 -25.45 2.51
N ALA A 52 18.14 -25.52 2.71
CA ALA A 52 18.77 -25.23 4.00
C ALA A 52 19.07 -23.73 4.07
N PHE A 53 18.38 -23.02 4.96
CA PHE A 53 18.57 -21.59 5.21
C PHE A 53 19.70 -21.36 6.22
N VAL A 54 20.06 -20.10 6.53
CA VAL A 54 21.31 -19.76 7.26
C VAL A 54 21.48 -20.51 8.59
N PHE A 55 20.37 -20.96 9.19
CA PHE A 55 20.37 -21.69 10.46
C PHE A 55 20.15 -23.21 10.34
N GLY A 56 20.29 -23.77 9.13
CA GLY A 56 20.22 -25.21 8.86
C GLY A 56 18.81 -25.82 9.02
N GLN A 57 17.81 -25.00 9.34
CA GLN A 57 16.42 -25.40 9.35
C GLN A 57 15.83 -25.26 7.96
N ASN A 58 15.00 -26.22 7.61
CA ASN A 58 14.26 -26.24 6.37
C ASN A 58 12.83 -25.76 6.66
N ILE A 59 12.28 -24.87 5.82
CA ILE A 59 10.96 -24.26 6.03
C ILE A 59 9.85 -25.32 6.09
N ALA A 60 9.89 -26.36 5.23
CA ALA A 60 8.92 -27.45 5.31
C ALA A 60 9.01 -28.21 6.64
N SER A 61 10.18 -28.37 7.24
CA SER A 61 10.28 -28.97 8.57
C SER A 61 9.59 -28.12 9.64
N VAL A 62 9.77 -26.80 9.59
CA VAL A 62 9.12 -25.85 10.50
C VAL A 62 7.60 -25.88 10.30
N LEU A 63 7.13 -25.75 9.06
CA LEU A 63 5.71 -25.64 8.75
C LEU A 63 4.95 -26.98 8.73
N ALA A 64 5.59 -28.11 8.46
CA ALA A 64 4.91 -29.40 8.40
C ALA A 64 5.00 -30.20 9.70
N SER A 65 6.09 -30.04 10.47
CA SER A 65 6.39 -30.92 11.60
C SER A 65 6.37 -30.23 12.97
N SER A 66 6.24 -28.89 13.03
CA SER A 66 6.11 -28.19 14.30
C SER A 66 4.73 -28.44 14.92
N SER A 67 4.70 -29.09 16.09
CA SER A 67 3.51 -29.18 16.93
C SER A 67 3.15 -27.86 17.62
N GLN A 68 4.01 -26.84 17.50
CA GLN A 68 3.84 -25.52 18.13
C GLN A 68 2.98 -24.55 17.33
N ILE A 69 2.76 -24.81 16.03
CA ILE A 69 1.93 -23.96 15.16
C ILE A 69 0.62 -24.70 14.92
N ASP A 70 -0.53 -24.03 14.96
CA ASP A 70 -1.82 -24.63 14.64
C ASP A 70 -1.82 -25.30 13.25
N ARG A 71 -2.53 -26.43 13.15
CA ARG A 71 -2.57 -27.23 11.93
C ARG A 71 -3.20 -26.49 10.76
N ASP A 72 -4.27 -25.73 11.00
CA ASP A 72 -4.99 -25.03 9.94
C ASP A 72 -4.17 -23.84 9.44
N LEU A 73 -3.49 -23.13 10.33
CA LEU A 73 -2.53 -22.10 9.94
C LEU A 73 -1.39 -22.66 9.08
N ARG A 74 -0.78 -23.79 9.48
CA ARG A 74 0.27 -24.46 8.69
C ARG A 74 -0.21 -24.81 7.28
N ASN A 75 -1.39 -25.44 7.18
CA ASN A 75 -1.97 -25.81 5.88
C ASN A 75 -2.28 -24.58 5.02
N ARG A 76 -2.81 -23.51 5.63
CA ARG A 76 -3.11 -22.25 4.96
C ARG A 76 -1.84 -21.62 4.38
N LEU A 77 -0.76 -21.53 5.17
CA LEU A 77 0.52 -20.98 4.72
C LEU A 77 1.12 -21.79 3.58
N LEU A 78 1.19 -23.12 3.72
CA LEU A 78 1.70 -24.00 2.66
C LEU A 78 0.92 -23.80 1.35
N GLN A 79 -0.41 -23.74 1.40
CA GLN A 79 -1.25 -23.49 0.22
C GLN A 79 -1.08 -22.09 -0.39
N LEU A 80 -0.71 -21.08 0.43
CA LEU A 80 -0.46 -19.73 -0.06
C LEU A 80 0.91 -19.65 -0.74
N LEU A 81 1.94 -20.22 -0.12
CA LEU A 81 3.32 -20.25 -0.60
C LEU A 81 3.46 -21.12 -1.85
N ASP A 82 2.81 -22.29 -1.91
CA ASP A 82 2.81 -23.21 -3.07
C ASP A 82 2.26 -22.57 -4.36
N LYS A 83 1.46 -21.51 -4.22
CA LYS A 83 0.90 -20.78 -5.36
C LYS A 83 1.66 -19.48 -5.67
N CYS A 84 2.79 -19.22 -5.00
CA CYS A 84 3.71 -18.18 -5.41
C CYS A 84 4.45 -18.63 -6.68
N ALA A 85 4.91 -17.68 -7.49
CA ALA A 85 5.69 -17.97 -8.68
C ALA A 85 7.17 -18.14 -8.31
N ASP A 86 7.82 -19.15 -8.88
CA ASP A 86 9.26 -19.31 -8.75
C ASP A 86 9.97 -18.15 -9.49
N TRP A 87 10.80 -17.38 -8.79
CA TRP A 87 11.43 -16.19 -9.38
C TRP A 87 12.79 -16.46 -10.05
N ASP A 88 13.34 -17.66 -9.85
CA ASP A 88 14.66 -18.15 -10.27
C ASP A 88 14.58 -19.23 -11.38
N GLU A 89 13.43 -19.40 -12.03
CA GLU A 89 13.30 -20.32 -13.18
C GLU A 89 14.23 -19.97 -14.34
N ASP A 90 14.60 -18.69 -14.48
CA ASP A 90 15.58 -18.24 -15.46
C ASP A 90 17.00 -18.47 -14.94
N PRO A 91 17.79 -19.38 -15.57
CA PRO A 91 19.15 -19.69 -15.12
C PRO A 91 20.13 -18.54 -15.27
N ALA A 92 19.77 -17.45 -15.98
CA ALA A 92 20.56 -16.23 -16.02
C ALA A 92 20.43 -15.40 -14.72
N VAL A 93 19.43 -15.68 -13.89
CA VAL A 93 19.25 -15.04 -12.58
C VAL A 93 20.26 -15.62 -11.61
N SER A 94 21.22 -14.80 -11.21
CA SER A 94 22.16 -15.09 -10.13
C SER A 94 22.01 -14.03 -9.05
N VAL A 95 21.84 -14.47 -7.81
CA VAL A 95 21.60 -13.60 -6.65
C VAL A 95 22.57 -13.99 -5.55
N ASP A 96 23.32 -13.01 -5.05
CA ASP A 96 24.04 -13.14 -3.79
C ASP A 96 23.10 -12.77 -2.66
N GLY A 97 22.91 -13.67 -1.69
CA GLY A 97 21.95 -13.49 -0.61
C GLY A 97 22.39 -12.47 0.46
N GLU A 98 23.64 -12.02 0.46
CA GLU A 98 24.13 -11.03 1.42
C GLU A 98 23.61 -9.61 1.08
N ALA A 99 23.00 -8.96 2.07
CA ALA A 99 22.54 -7.58 1.96
C ALA A 99 22.82 -6.80 3.24
N VAL A 100 23.00 -5.48 3.14
CA VAL A 100 23.09 -4.57 4.28
C VAL A 100 21.84 -3.71 4.31
N ILE A 101 21.05 -3.81 5.38
CA ILE A 101 19.83 -3.02 5.59
C ILE A 101 20.03 -2.14 6.82
N ASP A 102 19.95 -0.82 6.63
CA ASP A 102 20.16 0.18 7.70
C ASP A 102 21.45 -0.05 8.52
N GLY A 103 22.49 -0.59 7.88
CA GLY A 103 23.79 -0.88 8.49
C GLY A 103 23.93 -2.27 9.12
N LEU A 104 22.90 -3.11 9.07
CA LEU A 104 22.93 -4.49 9.54
C LEU A 104 23.07 -5.46 8.36
N THR A 105 24.08 -6.33 8.42
CA THR A 105 24.20 -7.44 7.47
C THR A 105 23.09 -8.45 7.73
N VAL A 106 22.33 -8.75 6.69
CA VAL A 106 21.33 -9.80 6.65
C VAL A 106 21.61 -10.72 5.49
N TYR A 107 21.06 -11.92 5.56
CA TYR A 107 20.99 -12.83 4.43
C TYR A 107 19.52 -13.03 4.04
N GLY A 108 19.25 -13.08 2.74
CA GLY A 108 17.93 -13.37 2.19
C GLY A 108 17.94 -13.30 0.66
N LEU A 109 17.75 -14.44 -0.01
CA LEU A 109 17.73 -14.49 -1.48
C LEU A 109 16.55 -13.70 -2.06
N GLY A 110 15.35 -13.79 -1.47
CA GLY A 110 14.22 -12.96 -1.86
C GLY A 110 14.48 -11.45 -1.69
N ILE A 111 15.17 -11.05 -0.61
CA ILE A 111 15.57 -9.65 -0.37
C ILE A 111 16.50 -9.17 -1.48
N ALA A 112 17.58 -9.91 -1.73
CA ALA A 112 18.56 -9.54 -2.75
C ALA A 112 17.95 -9.55 -4.16
N ARG A 113 17.04 -10.49 -4.45
CA ARG A 113 16.29 -10.50 -5.71
C ARG A 113 15.39 -9.28 -5.86
N ALA A 114 14.66 -8.90 -4.81
CA ALA A 114 13.86 -7.68 -4.83
C ALA A 114 14.73 -6.45 -5.07
N ALA A 115 15.90 -6.36 -4.43
CA ALA A 115 16.85 -5.27 -4.63
C ALA A 115 17.36 -5.18 -6.08
N GLN A 116 17.69 -6.31 -6.72
CA GLN A 116 18.04 -6.36 -8.15
C GLN A 116 16.91 -5.82 -9.04
N LEU A 117 15.66 -6.23 -8.78
CA LEU A 117 14.52 -5.76 -9.55
C LEU A 117 14.31 -4.25 -9.38
N VAL A 118 14.45 -3.74 -8.16
CA VAL A 118 14.39 -2.30 -7.87
C VAL A 118 15.52 -1.53 -8.56
N ALA A 119 16.72 -2.07 -8.63
CA ALA A 119 17.84 -1.46 -9.36
C ALA A 119 17.54 -1.31 -10.87
N THR A 120 16.66 -2.14 -11.44
CA THR A 120 16.19 -2.02 -12.83
C THR A 120 15.01 -1.05 -13.02
N GLY A 121 14.60 -0.33 -11.97
CA GLY A 121 13.49 0.62 -12.01
C GLY A 121 12.11 0.01 -11.78
N ARG A 122 12.02 -1.24 -11.32
CA ARG A 122 10.75 -1.88 -10.95
C ARG A 122 10.54 -1.79 -9.45
N ASN A 123 9.46 -1.18 -8.99
CA ASN A 123 9.24 -1.08 -7.56
C ASN A 123 8.64 -2.40 -7.04
N VAL A 124 9.41 -3.09 -6.19
CA VAL A 124 9.10 -4.41 -5.64
C VAL A 124 9.17 -4.34 -4.13
N ALA A 125 8.20 -4.96 -3.46
CA ALA A 125 8.18 -5.09 -2.02
C ALA A 125 8.58 -6.50 -1.56
N VAL A 126 9.12 -6.59 -0.36
CA VAL A 126 9.42 -7.86 0.32
C VAL A 126 8.38 -8.11 1.40
N LEU A 127 7.70 -9.26 1.32
CA LEU A 127 6.84 -9.78 2.38
C LEU A 127 7.73 -10.43 3.44
N THR A 128 7.71 -9.89 4.65
CA THR A 128 8.56 -10.33 5.75
C THR A 128 7.74 -10.57 7.01
N MET A 129 8.37 -11.16 8.01
CA MET A 129 7.79 -11.34 9.34
C MET A 129 8.12 -10.15 10.26
N PRO A 130 7.21 -9.74 11.17
CA PRO A 130 7.44 -8.65 12.13
C PRO A 130 8.71 -8.79 12.99
N TRP A 131 9.11 -10.01 13.38
CA TRP A 131 10.30 -10.26 14.20
C TRP A 131 11.60 -9.77 13.54
N ARG A 132 11.62 -9.65 12.21
CA ARG A 132 12.75 -9.10 11.44
C ARG A 132 12.91 -7.59 11.65
N ARG A 133 11.83 -6.88 12.02
CA ARG A 133 11.78 -5.43 12.24
C ARG A 133 12.21 -4.59 11.02
N LEU A 134 11.94 -5.10 9.82
CA LEU A 134 12.33 -4.46 8.57
C LEU A 134 11.25 -3.56 7.96
N ALA A 135 10.04 -3.48 8.54
CA ALA A 135 8.85 -2.81 8.00
C ALA A 135 9.04 -1.42 7.37
N GLY A 136 8.35 -1.17 6.26
CA GLY A 136 8.35 0.09 5.52
C GLY A 136 9.54 0.24 4.56
N PHE A 137 9.81 1.49 4.15
CA PHE A 137 10.93 1.78 3.25
C PHE A 137 12.27 1.67 3.99
N ARG A 138 13.21 0.96 3.37
CA ARG A 138 14.55 0.71 3.89
C ARG A 138 15.59 0.87 2.82
N GLN A 139 16.77 1.33 3.22
CA GLN A 139 17.94 1.40 2.35
C GLN A 139 18.63 0.04 2.36
N VAL A 140 18.74 -0.59 1.19
CA VAL A 140 19.29 -1.92 1.02
C VAL A 140 20.50 -1.82 0.10
N THR A 141 21.62 -2.36 0.57
CA THR A 141 22.86 -2.45 -0.23
C THR A 141 23.16 -3.91 -0.48
N THR A 142 23.26 -4.29 -1.75
CA THR A 142 23.71 -5.62 -2.21
C THR A 142 24.98 -5.45 -3.03
N THR A 143 25.52 -6.56 -3.54
CA THR A 143 26.63 -6.55 -4.52
C THR A 143 26.27 -5.79 -5.81
N ASP A 144 24.99 -5.71 -6.16
CA ASP A 144 24.47 -5.02 -7.35
C ASP A 144 24.26 -3.52 -7.16
N GLY A 145 24.39 -3.02 -5.92
CA GLY A 145 24.34 -1.60 -5.60
C GLY A 145 23.41 -1.27 -4.44
N ARG A 146 23.01 0.00 -4.36
CA ARG A 146 22.20 0.54 -3.27
C ARG A 146 20.84 1.00 -3.78
N VAL A 147 19.78 0.51 -3.17
CA VAL A 147 18.38 0.83 -3.52
C VAL A 147 17.56 1.13 -2.27
N GLU A 148 16.43 1.80 -2.46
CA GLU A 148 15.39 1.94 -1.44
C GLU A 148 14.21 1.04 -1.84
N MET A 149 13.77 0.16 -0.94
CA MET A 149 12.65 -0.75 -1.22
C MET A 149 11.77 -0.94 0.01
N SER A 150 10.55 -1.45 -0.21
CA SER A 150 9.55 -1.59 0.84
C SER A 150 9.56 -3.00 1.42
N PHE A 151 9.54 -3.12 2.74
CA PHE A 151 9.27 -4.34 3.47
C PHE A 151 7.88 -4.28 4.06
N LEU A 152 7.10 -5.34 3.94
CA LEU A 152 5.71 -5.38 4.39
C LEU A 152 5.57 -6.48 5.44
N ASP A 153 5.13 -6.07 6.62
CA ASP A 153 4.75 -6.99 7.69
C ASP A 153 3.34 -6.72 8.21
N GLU A 154 2.70 -5.60 7.84
CA GLU A 154 1.30 -5.32 8.13
C GLU A 154 0.51 -4.73 6.95
N ASP A 155 -0.82 -4.69 7.11
CA ASP A 155 -1.76 -4.19 6.11
C ASP A 155 -1.46 -2.75 5.67
N ARG A 156 -1.00 -1.95 6.63
CA ARG A 156 -0.60 -0.57 6.40
C ARG A 156 0.53 -0.46 5.39
N ASP A 157 1.51 -1.36 5.44
CA ASP A 157 2.65 -1.32 4.54
C ASP A 157 2.24 -1.58 3.10
N VAL A 158 1.26 -2.48 2.88
CA VAL A 158 0.72 -2.75 1.54
C VAL A 158 0.15 -1.46 0.93
N ARG A 159 -0.59 -0.67 1.71
CA ARG A 159 -1.13 0.63 1.27
C ARG A 159 -0.01 1.61 0.95
N LEU A 160 1.00 1.71 1.82
CA LEU A 160 2.16 2.59 1.61
C LEU A 160 2.96 2.19 0.36
N PHE A 161 3.10 0.90 0.10
CA PHE A 161 3.72 0.38 -1.11
C PHE A 161 2.95 0.83 -2.36
N TYR A 162 1.62 0.66 -2.42
CA TYR A 162 0.84 1.14 -3.57
C TYR A 162 0.90 2.64 -3.78
N ARG A 163 0.91 3.44 -2.70
CA ARG A 163 1.13 4.89 -2.78
C ARG A 163 2.49 5.21 -3.39
N SER A 164 3.51 4.43 -3.05
CA SER A 164 4.85 4.57 -3.61
C SER A 164 4.92 4.21 -5.10
N LEU A 165 4.16 3.22 -5.56
CA LEU A 165 4.09 2.84 -6.98
C LEU A 165 3.63 4.03 -7.83
N ILE A 166 2.59 4.74 -7.36
CA ILE A 166 2.08 5.94 -8.01
C ILE A 166 3.16 7.01 -8.13
N ARG A 167 4.00 7.17 -7.10
CA ARG A 167 5.05 8.19 -7.05
C ARG A 167 6.27 7.83 -7.89
N PHE A 168 6.78 6.60 -7.75
CA PHE A 168 8.08 6.19 -8.28
C PHE A 168 8.01 5.66 -9.71
N GLU A 169 6.95 4.95 -10.11
CA GLU A 169 6.88 4.31 -11.45
C GLU A 169 6.41 5.25 -12.56
N ALA A 170 6.34 6.56 -12.32
CA ALA A 170 5.89 7.55 -13.30
C ALA A 170 4.59 7.15 -14.04
N VAL A 171 3.67 6.50 -13.32
CA VAL A 171 2.50 5.84 -13.93
C VAL A 171 1.63 6.83 -14.72
N HIS A 172 0.95 6.34 -15.75
CA HIS A 172 -0.02 7.16 -16.48
C HIS A 172 -1.29 7.42 -15.64
N GLU A 173 -2.07 8.43 -16.02
CA GLU A 173 -3.31 8.81 -15.32
C GLU A 173 -4.33 7.68 -15.22
N GLU A 174 -4.44 6.83 -16.24
CA GLU A 174 -5.33 5.66 -16.21
C GLU A 174 -4.92 4.67 -15.11
N THR A 175 -3.63 4.28 -15.11
CA THR A 175 -3.04 3.42 -14.09
C THR A 175 -3.08 4.03 -12.69
N PHE A 176 -3.07 5.35 -12.56
CA PHE A 176 -3.26 6.02 -11.27
C PHE A 176 -4.54 5.57 -10.59
N PHE A 177 -5.68 5.57 -11.30
CA PHE A 177 -6.97 5.24 -10.67
C PHE A 177 -7.10 3.74 -10.38
N GLU A 178 -6.46 2.88 -11.19
CA GLU A 178 -6.34 1.45 -10.90
C GLU A 178 -5.57 1.20 -9.59
N LEU A 179 -4.43 1.88 -9.40
CA LEU A 179 -3.64 1.79 -8.18
C LEU A 179 -4.29 2.49 -6.99
N ALA A 180 -5.02 3.58 -7.23
CA ALA A 180 -5.64 4.38 -6.18
C ALA A 180 -6.64 3.58 -5.35
N GLY A 181 -7.39 2.65 -5.96
CA GLY A 181 -8.30 1.76 -5.24
C GLY A 181 -7.61 0.88 -4.20
N ARG A 182 -6.33 0.53 -4.42
CA ARG A 182 -5.52 -0.26 -3.48
C ARG A 182 -4.71 0.62 -2.52
N ALA A 183 -4.23 1.76 -3.00
CA ALA A 183 -3.48 2.74 -2.22
C ALA A 183 -4.34 3.47 -1.16
N PHE A 184 -5.65 3.60 -1.42
CA PHE A 184 -6.57 4.36 -0.59
C PHE A 184 -7.91 3.62 -0.38
N PRO A 185 -7.93 2.49 0.36
CA PRO A 185 -9.10 1.62 0.46
C PRO A 185 -10.31 2.27 1.16
N GLY A 186 -10.10 3.31 1.98
CA GLY A 186 -11.14 4.13 2.60
C GLY A 186 -11.75 5.17 1.65
N LEU A 187 -11.26 5.27 0.41
CA LEU A 187 -11.76 6.18 -0.61
C LEU A 187 -12.51 5.42 -1.72
N CYS A 188 -13.42 6.13 -2.39
CA CYS A 188 -13.92 5.77 -3.70
C CYS A 188 -13.81 6.97 -4.65
N PHE A 189 -13.81 6.72 -5.96
CA PHE A 189 -13.56 7.74 -6.98
C PHE A 189 -14.77 7.84 -7.90
N ALA A 190 -15.24 9.06 -8.13
CA ALA A 190 -16.37 9.33 -9.03
C ALA A 190 -16.07 8.98 -10.48
N ASP A 191 -17.13 8.72 -11.24
CA ASP A 191 -17.03 8.38 -12.66
C ASP A 191 -16.45 9.56 -13.46
N GLY A 192 -15.45 9.28 -14.30
CA GLY A 192 -14.83 10.30 -15.17
C GLY A 192 -13.94 11.31 -14.45
N LEU A 193 -13.53 11.03 -13.20
CA LEU A 193 -12.53 11.81 -12.49
C LEU A 193 -11.23 11.89 -13.30
N SER A 194 -10.65 13.09 -13.43
CA SER A 194 -9.45 13.32 -14.22
C SER A 194 -8.65 14.52 -13.74
N PHE A 195 -7.33 14.46 -13.90
CA PHE A 195 -6.40 15.53 -13.58
C PHE A 195 -6.46 16.71 -14.55
N ARG A 196 -7.07 16.57 -15.74
CA ARG A 196 -7.12 17.60 -16.79
C ARG A 196 -7.65 18.96 -16.34
N ARG A 197 -8.47 18.98 -15.30
CA ARG A 197 -9.08 20.21 -14.75
C ARG A 197 -8.23 20.88 -13.68
N PHE A 198 -7.12 20.27 -13.25
CA PHE A 198 -6.11 20.93 -12.45
C PHE A 198 -5.24 21.86 -13.29
N ASP A 199 -4.80 22.95 -12.68
CA ASP A 199 -3.68 23.74 -13.17
C ASP A 199 -2.39 22.92 -12.99
N GLY A 200 -1.70 22.59 -14.09
CA GLY A 200 -0.58 21.65 -14.13
C GLY A 200 -0.97 20.21 -14.53
N GLY A 201 -2.26 19.91 -14.69
CA GLY A 201 -2.72 18.59 -15.15
C GLY A 201 -2.22 17.46 -14.25
N TYR A 202 -1.66 16.41 -14.85
CA TYR A 202 -1.14 15.26 -14.11
C TYR A 202 0.15 15.56 -13.32
N ALA A 203 0.84 16.68 -13.56
CA ALA A 203 2.07 17.02 -12.84
C ALA A 203 1.85 17.28 -11.34
N VAL A 204 0.60 17.51 -10.90
CA VAL A 204 0.27 17.66 -9.46
C VAL A 204 0.01 16.34 -8.75
N ARG A 205 0.21 15.19 -9.41
CA ARG A 205 -0.04 13.84 -8.90
C ARG A 205 0.49 13.60 -7.50
N ASP A 206 1.75 13.94 -7.22
CA ASP A 206 2.37 13.62 -5.93
C ASP A 206 1.66 14.34 -4.78
N ARG A 207 1.23 15.58 -5.00
CA ARG A 207 0.42 16.34 -4.02
C ARG A 207 -0.99 15.78 -3.90
N VAL A 208 -1.55 15.27 -4.98
CA VAL A 208 -2.83 14.55 -4.89
C VAL A 208 -2.67 13.30 -4.02
N VAL A 209 -1.60 12.52 -4.20
CA VAL A 209 -1.31 11.36 -3.34
C VAL A 209 -1.19 11.75 -1.86
N GLU A 210 -0.48 12.84 -1.55
CA GLU A 210 -0.39 13.36 -0.17
C GLU A 210 -1.77 13.67 0.43
N HIS A 211 -2.62 14.36 -0.33
CA HIS A 211 -3.96 14.72 0.12
C HIS A 211 -4.90 13.52 0.24
N LEU A 212 -4.84 12.58 -0.71
CA LEU A 212 -5.63 11.36 -0.65
C LEU A 212 -5.19 10.48 0.53
N ALA A 213 -3.89 10.38 0.80
CA ALA A 213 -3.37 9.67 1.97
C ALA A 213 -3.90 10.27 3.28
N ALA A 214 -3.83 11.58 3.44
CA ALA A 214 -4.33 12.26 4.64
C ALA A 214 -5.86 12.08 4.83
N LEU A 215 -6.61 12.04 3.73
CA LEU A 215 -8.05 11.76 3.79
C LEU A 215 -8.33 10.29 4.17
N ASP A 216 -7.68 9.35 3.49
CA ASP A 216 -7.82 7.90 3.71
C ASP A 216 -7.43 7.48 5.12
N ASP A 217 -6.30 7.99 5.63
CA ASP A 217 -5.71 7.56 6.90
C ASP A 217 -6.38 8.17 8.14
N GLY A 218 -7.03 9.32 8.02
CA GLY A 218 -7.42 10.07 9.23
C GLY A 218 -8.67 10.92 9.16
N PHE A 219 -9.24 11.17 7.97
CA PHE A 219 -10.41 12.05 7.88
C PHE A 219 -11.64 11.52 8.62
N PRO A 220 -12.06 10.24 8.51
CA PRO A 220 -13.28 9.75 9.15
C PRO A 220 -13.29 9.95 10.68
N GLU A 221 -12.20 9.56 11.34
CA GLU A 221 -12.04 9.66 12.79
C GLU A 221 -11.94 11.13 13.23
N THR A 222 -11.16 11.93 12.50
CA THR A 222 -10.96 13.35 12.78
C THR A 222 -12.26 14.15 12.57
N PHE A 223 -13.05 13.81 11.56
CA PHE A 223 -14.32 14.45 11.27
C PHE A 223 -15.31 14.29 12.44
N VAL A 224 -15.40 13.07 13.00
CA VAL A 224 -16.22 12.77 14.18
C VAL A 224 -15.69 13.48 15.42
N ALA A 225 -14.39 13.33 15.71
CA ALA A 225 -13.76 13.91 16.90
C ALA A 225 -13.89 15.44 16.94
N GLU A 226 -13.73 16.10 15.79
CA GLU A 226 -13.77 17.55 15.67
C GLU A 226 -15.15 18.10 15.29
N LYS A 227 -16.19 17.25 15.26
CA LYS A 227 -17.59 17.62 15.00
C LYS A 227 -17.76 18.44 13.72
N GLY A 228 -17.02 18.07 12.67
CA GLY A 228 -17.05 18.78 11.38
C GLY A 228 -16.38 20.15 11.36
N SER A 229 -15.58 20.52 12.36
CA SER A 229 -14.83 21.78 12.36
C SER A 229 -13.67 21.73 11.37
N SER A 230 -13.85 22.31 10.18
CA SER A 230 -12.86 22.33 9.10
C SER A 230 -11.48 22.86 9.52
N ALA A 231 -11.42 23.88 10.37
CA ALA A 231 -10.16 24.43 10.89
C ALA A 231 -9.40 23.41 11.76
N ARG A 232 -10.10 22.68 12.64
CA ARG A 232 -9.48 21.67 13.51
C ARG A 232 -9.11 20.40 12.74
N ILE A 233 -9.97 19.99 11.80
CA ILE A 233 -9.70 18.90 10.88
C ILE A 233 -8.42 19.20 10.09
N SER A 234 -8.29 20.42 9.53
CA SER A 234 -7.10 20.82 8.79
C SER A 234 -5.83 20.74 9.63
N ALA A 235 -5.90 21.24 10.87
CA ALA A 235 -4.76 21.22 11.80
C ALA A 235 -4.31 19.79 12.13
N ARG A 236 -5.26 18.85 12.27
CA ARG A 236 -4.97 17.46 12.62
C ARG A 236 -4.48 16.62 11.43
N LEU A 237 -5.03 16.85 10.24
CA LEU A 237 -4.63 16.11 9.03
C LEU A 237 -3.39 16.68 8.35
N GLY A 238 -2.96 17.89 8.70
CA GLY A 238 -1.81 18.54 8.06
C GLY A 238 -2.08 19.03 6.63
N ILE A 239 -3.34 19.04 6.19
CA ILE A 239 -3.77 19.55 4.89
C ILE A 239 -4.90 20.57 5.04
N GLU A 240 -5.01 21.54 4.13
CA GLU A 240 -6.09 22.52 4.17
C GLU A 240 -7.42 21.88 3.72
N VAL A 241 -8.31 21.62 4.67
CA VAL A 241 -9.66 21.08 4.46
C VAL A 241 -10.69 22.16 4.77
N SER A 242 -11.68 22.29 3.89
CA SER A 242 -12.74 23.27 4.04
C SER A 242 -14.05 22.75 3.50
N ILE A 243 -15.14 23.41 3.89
CA ILE A 243 -16.48 23.14 3.43
C ILE A 243 -17.03 24.40 2.77
N GLU A 244 -17.87 24.24 1.75
CA GLU A 244 -18.49 25.39 1.07
C GLU A 244 -19.24 26.31 2.03
N GLY A 245 -18.98 27.61 1.93
CA GLY A 245 -19.61 28.64 2.76
C GLY A 245 -20.77 29.31 2.04
N LYS A 246 -20.53 30.52 1.52
CA LYS A 246 -21.53 31.38 0.85
C LYS A 246 -22.23 30.70 -0.34
N THR A 247 -21.53 29.79 -1.01
CA THR A 247 -21.97 29.11 -2.22
C THR A 247 -23.22 28.24 -2.02
N ARG A 248 -23.50 27.82 -0.78
CA ARG A 248 -24.66 27.01 -0.40
C ARG A 248 -26.00 27.69 -0.68
N GLY A 249 -26.03 29.01 -0.73
CA GLY A 249 -27.24 29.78 -1.06
C GLY A 249 -27.64 29.73 -2.54
N SER A 250 -26.78 29.21 -3.44
CA SER A 250 -27.02 29.18 -4.89
C SER A 250 -27.10 27.75 -5.41
N PRO A 251 -28.29 27.23 -5.74
CA PRO A 251 -28.45 25.89 -6.31
C PRO A 251 -27.61 25.67 -7.58
N THR A 252 -27.50 26.70 -8.42
CA THR A 252 -26.70 26.66 -9.66
C THR A 252 -25.23 26.46 -9.37
N LEU A 253 -24.68 27.17 -8.38
CA LEU A 253 -23.28 26.99 -7.98
C LEU A 253 -23.08 25.64 -7.29
N MET A 254 -24.03 25.20 -6.46
CA MET A 254 -23.93 23.89 -5.79
C MET A 254 -23.95 22.71 -6.78
N ARG A 255 -24.65 22.81 -7.91
CA ARG A 255 -24.61 21.79 -8.97
C ARG A 255 -23.22 21.58 -9.57
N GLN A 256 -22.33 22.57 -9.54
CA GLN A 256 -20.95 22.39 -10.00
C GLN A 256 -20.14 21.44 -9.11
N ARG A 257 -20.64 21.13 -7.91
CA ARG A 257 -20.03 20.24 -6.91
C ARG A 257 -20.63 18.84 -6.93
N ASP A 258 -21.58 18.60 -7.82
CA ASP A 258 -22.23 17.31 -7.94
C ASP A 258 -21.34 16.36 -8.76
N ALA A 259 -21.12 15.15 -8.24
CA ALA A 259 -20.36 14.08 -8.87
C ALA A 259 -21.19 12.80 -8.93
N SER A 260 -21.02 12.01 -9.98
CA SER A 260 -21.73 10.75 -10.16
C SER A 260 -20.88 9.57 -9.69
N PHE A 261 -21.49 8.65 -8.95
CA PHE A 261 -20.86 7.42 -8.52
C PHE A 261 -21.92 6.34 -8.32
N LEU A 262 -21.74 5.18 -8.96
CA LEU A 262 -22.67 4.04 -8.89
C LEU A 262 -24.14 4.42 -9.20
N GLY A 263 -24.35 5.32 -10.16
CA GLY A 263 -25.68 5.79 -10.57
C GLY A 263 -26.32 6.82 -9.62
N TYR A 264 -25.67 7.18 -8.53
CA TYR A 264 -26.11 8.24 -7.62
C TYR A 264 -25.39 9.56 -7.91
N VAL A 265 -26.02 10.66 -7.52
CA VAL A 265 -25.42 11.99 -7.54
C VAL A 265 -25.09 12.41 -6.11
N PHE A 266 -23.83 12.75 -5.87
CA PHE A 266 -23.31 13.18 -4.59
C PHE A 266 -22.82 14.62 -4.67
N ARG A 267 -23.16 15.41 -3.66
CA ARG A 267 -22.71 16.79 -3.56
C ARG A 267 -21.43 16.89 -2.74
N CYS A 268 -20.33 17.17 -3.42
CA CYS A 268 -19.00 17.24 -2.83
C CYS A 268 -18.71 18.64 -2.29
N GLU A 269 -19.32 18.98 -1.14
CA GLU A 269 -19.17 20.30 -0.49
C GLU A 269 -17.83 20.45 0.24
N TRP A 270 -17.25 19.33 0.65
CA TRP A 270 -15.94 19.33 1.27
C TRP A 270 -14.88 19.42 0.19
N HIS A 271 -13.80 20.11 0.48
CA HIS A 271 -12.67 20.17 -0.41
C HIS A 271 -11.36 20.35 0.33
N THR A 272 -10.29 19.84 -0.27
CA THR A 272 -8.93 20.16 0.12
C THR A 272 -8.31 21.08 -0.92
N LYS A 273 -7.35 21.92 -0.53
CA LYS A 273 -6.60 22.76 -1.46
C LYS A 273 -5.18 22.26 -1.57
N LEU A 274 -4.75 21.83 -2.76
CA LEU A 274 -3.35 21.53 -2.99
C LEU A 274 -2.55 22.80 -2.78
N GLU A 275 -3.02 23.94 -3.31
CA GLU A 275 -2.38 25.26 -3.15
C GLU A 275 -3.37 26.31 -2.66
N ARG A 276 -2.88 27.32 -1.93
CA ARG A 276 -3.69 28.36 -1.28
C ARG A 276 -4.85 28.93 -2.14
N HIS A 277 -4.65 29.04 -3.46
CA HIS A 277 -5.61 29.64 -4.39
C HIS A 277 -6.01 28.79 -5.59
N ARG A 278 -5.53 27.55 -5.72
CA ARG A 278 -5.85 26.70 -6.88
C ARG A 278 -5.71 25.23 -6.55
N ASN A 279 -6.26 24.40 -7.43
CA ASN A 279 -6.22 22.96 -7.40
C ASN A 279 -6.89 22.41 -6.12
N ARG A 280 -8.16 22.07 -6.27
CA ARG A 280 -9.01 21.56 -5.21
C ARG A 280 -9.45 20.14 -5.51
N ILE A 281 -9.39 19.30 -4.49
CA ILE A 281 -10.02 18.00 -4.49
C ILE A 281 -11.33 18.16 -3.75
N HIS A 282 -12.46 18.10 -4.44
CA HIS A 282 -13.77 18.07 -3.79
C HIS A 282 -14.15 16.64 -3.47
N PHE A 283 -14.71 16.44 -2.28
CA PHE A 283 -15.11 15.14 -1.79
C PHE A 283 -16.40 15.19 -0.98
N PHE A 284 -17.00 14.01 -0.81
CA PHE A 284 -18.15 13.77 0.05
C PHE A 284 -17.72 12.83 1.19
N PRO A 285 -17.98 13.16 2.48
CA PRO A 285 -17.51 12.41 3.65
C PRO A 285 -17.86 10.92 3.70
N GLY A 286 -18.85 10.49 2.91
CA GLY A 286 -19.30 9.09 2.84
C GLY A 286 -20.62 8.86 3.56
N ASP A 287 -21.38 7.89 3.07
CA ASP A 287 -22.61 7.39 3.69
C ASP A 287 -22.83 5.92 3.27
N GLU A 288 -23.99 5.35 3.59
CA GLU A 288 -24.33 3.97 3.22
C GLU A 288 -24.17 3.70 1.71
N ARG A 289 -24.47 4.68 0.85
CA ARG A 289 -24.39 4.55 -0.62
C ARG A 289 -22.95 4.48 -1.12
N THR A 290 -21.98 4.95 -0.35
CA THR A 290 -20.54 4.80 -0.62
C THR A 290 -19.91 3.64 0.17
N GLY A 291 -20.71 2.91 0.97
CA GLY A 291 -20.22 1.91 1.91
C GLY A 291 -19.43 2.51 3.07
N GLY A 292 -19.74 3.76 3.46
CA GLY A 292 -19.02 4.51 4.50
C GLY A 292 -17.68 5.10 4.05
N ARG A 293 -17.30 4.91 2.77
CA ARG A 293 -16.05 5.45 2.21
C ARG A 293 -16.20 6.89 1.75
N ILE A 294 -15.10 7.64 1.78
CA ILE A 294 -15.07 9.02 1.28
C ILE A 294 -15.09 9.00 -0.25
N LEU A 295 -16.05 9.69 -0.86
CA LEU A 295 -16.11 9.81 -2.31
C LEU A 295 -15.29 11.03 -2.77
N ILE A 296 -14.25 10.78 -3.54
CA ILE A 296 -13.50 11.79 -4.28
C ILE A 296 -14.25 12.11 -5.55
N GLY A 297 -14.88 13.29 -5.58
CA GLY A 297 -15.83 13.66 -6.63
C GLY A 297 -15.22 14.48 -7.76
N LEU A 298 -14.35 15.44 -7.44
CA LEU A 298 -13.85 16.39 -8.43
C LEU A 298 -12.40 16.76 -8.18
N PHE A 299 -11.64 16.79 -9.27
CA PHE A 299 -10.33 17.44 -9.37
C PHE A 299 -10.50 18.68 -10.23
N VAL A 300 -10.28 19.87 -9.66
CA VAL A 300 -10.54 21.14 -10.36
C VAL A 300 -9.62 22.26 -9.90
N ARG A 301 -9.19 23.14 -10.80
CA ARG A 301 -8.43 24.34 -10.45
C ARG A 301 -9.20 25.20 -9.43
N HIS A 302 -10.45 25.50 -9.74
CA HIS A 302 -11.40 26.17 -8.85
C HIS A 302 -12.81 26.03 -9.44
N LEU A 303 -13.83 26.06 -8.58
CA LEU A 303 -15.24 26.23 -8.98
C LEU A 303 -15.68 27.67 -8.75
N SER A 304 -16.80 28.05 -9.37
CA SER A 304 -17.42 29.35 -9.14
C SER A 304 -17.93 29.46 -7.69
N THR A 305 -17.84 30.66 -7.12
CA THR A 305 -18.21 31.01 -5.73
C THR A 305 -19.17 32.17 -5.69
#